data_AF-A0A523MTG2-F1
#
_entry.id   AF-A0A523MTG2-F1
#
_cell.length_a   1.000
_cell.length_b   1.000
_cell.length_c   1.000
_cell.angle_alpha   90.00
_cell.angle_beta   90.00
_cell.angle_gamma   90.00
#
_symmetry.space_group_name_H-M   'P 1'
#
loop_
_entity.id
_entity.type
_entity.pdbx_description
1 polymer ?
#
loop_
_entity_poly.entity_id
_entity_poly.type
_entity_poly.pdbx_seq_one_letter_code
_entity_poly.pdbx_strand_id
1 'polypeptide(L)'
;MDTGEETKATIQARLRILNKSLVSEENSVQYYQTLMDNTPSDSGEKTGERRMYADLQTEEKKHVEVIRGMITHWENQLKAMD
;
A
#
# COMPACT_ATOMS: atom_id res chain seq x y z
N MET A 1 -21.86 4.53 -10.52
CA MET A 1 -21.05 5.13 -9.45
C MET A 1 -21.79 6.38 -9.02
N ASP A 2 -22.00 6.57 -7.73
CA ASP A 2 -22.67 7.75 -7.20
C ASP A 2 -21.90 9.00 -7.65
N THR A 3 -22.55 9.87 -8.41
CA THR A 3 -21.98 11.10 -8.98
C THR A 3 -22.19 12.28 -8.04
N GLY A 4 -22.28 12.03 -6.73
CA GLY A 4 -22.30 13.09 -5.73
C GLY A 4 -21.11 14.02 -5.94
N GLU A 5 -21.37 15.33 -5.98
CA GLU A 5 -20.31 16.33 -6.09
C GLU A 5 -19.24 16.08 -5.03
N GLU A 6 -17.97 16.08 -5.44
CA GLU A 6 -16.87 16.03 -4.49
C GLU A 6 -16.88 17.33 -3.67
N THR A 7 -17.05 17.17 -2.36
CA THR A 7 -16.94 18.25 -1.38
C THR A 7 -15.67 18.06 -0.57
N LYS A 8 -15.25 19.10 0.16
CA LYS A 8 -14.13 18.97 1.12
C LYS A 8 -14.32 17.78 2.06
N ALA A 9 -15.55 17.53 2.52
CA ALA A 9 -15.87 16.45 3.43
C ALA A 9 -15.71 15.06 2.79
N THR A 10 -16.11 14.88 1.53
CA THR A 10 -15.95 13.60 0.81
C THR A 10 -14.49 13.33 0.51
N ILE A 11 -13.72 14.33 0.07
CA ILE A 11 -12.28 14.20 -0.18
C ILE A 11 -11.52 13.84 1.11
N GLN A 12 -11.83 14.52 2.22
CA GLN A 12 -11.24 14.17 3.52
C GLN A 12 -11.59 12.75 3.97
N ALA A 13 -12.80 12.26 3.68
CA ALA A 13 -13.16 10.87 3.97
C ALA A 13 -12.34 9.87 3.15
N ARG A 14 -12.12 10.13 1.86
CA ARG A 14 -11.24 9.33 0.99
C ARG A 14 -9.82 9.32 1.51
N LEU A 15 -9.26 10.48 1.86
CA LEU A 15 -7.91 10.59 2.43
C LEU A 15 -7.76 9.79 3.72
N ARG A 16 -8.78 9.78 4.61
CA ARG A 16 -8.75 8.94 5.82
C ARG A 16 -8.67 7.44 5.51
N ILE A 17 -9.40 6.98 4.49
CA ILE A 17 -9.37 5.57 4.07
C ILE A 17 -8.02 5.25 3.45
N LEU A 18 -7.55 6.08 2.51
CA LEU A 18 -6.27 5.88 1.84
C LEU A 18 -5.08 5.84 2.81
N ASN A 19 -5.08 6.69 3.84
CA ASN A 19 -4.04 6.65 4.88
C ASN A 19 -4.06 5.34 5.69
N LYS A 20 -5.24 4.79 6.00
CA LYS A 20 -5.34 3.47 6.66
C LYS A 20 -4.86 2.35 5.73
N SER A 21 -5.22 2.41 4.45
CA SER A 21 -4.73 1.47 3.45
C SER A 21 -3.22 1.55 3.29
N LEU A 22 -2.64 2.76 3.22
CA LEU A 22 -1.19 2.95 3.13
C LEU A 22 -0.46 2.26 4.29
N VAL A 23 -0.91 2.48 5.53
CA VAL A 23 -0.32 1.81 6.70
C VAL A 23 -0.46 0.29 6.60
N SER A 24 -1.60 -0.21 6.11
CA SER A 24 -1.79 -1.65 5.90
C SER A 24 -0.77 -2.24 4.92
N GLU A 25 -0.56 -1.58 3.77
CA GLU A 25 0.40 -2.08 2.78
C GLU A 25 1.85 -1.95 3.23
N GLU A 26 2.20 -0.87 3.93
CA GLU A 26 3.52 -0.71 4.54
C GLU A 26 3.80 -1.81 5.59
N ASN A 27 2.77 -2.22 6.34
CA ASN A 27 2.87 -3.36 7.25
C ASN A 27 3.03 -4.69 6.50
N SER A 28 2.32 -4.90 5.39
CA SER A 28 2.48 -6.11 4.55
C SER A 28 3.90 -6.22 3.98
N VAL A 29 4.49 -5.11 3.52
CA VAL A 29 5.90 -5.06 3.07
C VAL A 29 6.85 -5.54 4.16
N GLN A 30 6.66 -5.05 5.39
CA GLN A 30 7.48 -5.42 6.55
C GLN A 30 7.24 -6.88 6.98
N TYR A 31 6.01 -7.35 6.87
CA TYR A 31 5.65 -8.73 7.17
C TYR A 31 6.39 -9.70 6.25
N TYR A 32 6.36 -9.48 4.93
CA TYR A 32 7.11 -10.34 4.00
C TYR A 32 8.63 -10.20 4.16
N GLN A 33 9.14 -9.02 4.53
CA GLN A 33 10.55 -8.88 4.91
C GLN A 33 10.90 -9.81 6.08
N THR A 34 10.08 -9.78 7.13
CA THR A 34 10.28 -10.59 8.33
C THR A 34 10.20 -12.09 8.03
N LEU A 35 9.30 -12.51 7.14
CA LEU A 35 9.24 -13.91 6.70
C LEU A 35 10.52 -14.31 5.94
N MET A 36 10.99 -13.48 5.01
CA MET A 36 12.27 -13.74 4.33
C MET A 36 13.43 -13.80 5.32
N ASP A 37 13.51 -12.92 6.31
CA ASP A 37 14.61 -12.91 7.27
C ASP A 37 14.62 -14.18 8.15
N ASN A 38 13.45 -14.77 8.40
CA ASN A 38 13.29 -15.98 9.22
C ASN A 38 13.29 -17.29 8.42
N THR A 39 13.18 -17.26 7.10
CA THR A 39 13.26 -18.46 6.26
C THR A 39 14.71 -18.74 5.87
N PRO A 40 15.32 -19.87 6.25
CA PRO A 40 16.70 -20.19 5.86
C PRO A 40 16.85 -20.38 4.34
N SER A 41 18.08 -20.45 3.84
CA SER A 41 18.38 -20.69 2.41
C SER A 41 19.18 -21.99 2.22
N ASP A 42 18.98 -22.94 3.12
CA ASP A 42 19.75 -24.19 3.22
C ASP A 42 19.19 -25.32 2.34
N SER A 43 18.00 -25.15 1.78
CA SER A 43 17.40 -26.10 0.84
C SER A 43 16.78 -25.40 -0.37
N GLY A 44 16.57 -26.17 -1.44
CA GLY A 44 15.88 -25.68 -2.64
C GLY A 44 14.44 -25.26 -2.36
N GLU A 45 13.74 -25.99 -1.48
CA GLU A 45 12.38 -25.65 -1.02
C GLU A 45 12.36 -24.29 -0.32
N LYS A 46 13.28 -24.08 0.63
CA LYS A 46 13.34 -22.83 1.39
C LYS A 46 13.79 -21.65 0.52
N THR A 47 14.66 -21.89 -0.45
CA THR A 47 14.99 -20.88 -1.47
C THR A 47 13.76 -20.49 -2.30
N GLY A 48 12.91 -21.46 -2.66
CA GLY A 48 11.64 -21.21 -3.35
C GLY A 48 10.67 -20.38 -2.52
N GLU A 49 10.49 -20.72 -1.24
CA GLU A 49 9.66 -19.95 -0.29
C GLU A 49 10.13 -18.49 -0.20
N ARG A 50 11.44 -18.26 -0.01
CA ARG A 50 12.02 -16.91 0.06
C ARG A 50 11.74 -16.08 -1.20
N ARG A 51 11.84 -16.68 -2.38
CA ARG A 51 11.54 -15.99 -3.64
C ARG A 51 10.08 -15.57 -3.70
N MET A 52 9.15 -16.43 -3.30
CA MET A 52 7.74 -16.08 -3.26
C MET A 52 7.46 -14.93 -2.29
N TYR A 53 8.07 -14.93 -1.10
CA TYR A 53 7.95 -13.79 -0.18
C TYR A 53 8.53 -12.49 -0.77
N ALA A 54 9.64 -12.56 -1.51
CA ALA A 54 10.21 -11.41 -2.20
C ALA A 54 9.29 -10.87 -3.31
N ASP A 55 8.67 -11.76 -4.08
CA ASP A 55 7.71 -11.41 -5.13
C ASP A 55 6.48 -10.72 -4.52
N LEU A 56 5.91 -11.28 -3.45
CA LEU A 56 4.78 -10.68 -2.72
C LEU A 56 5.15 -9.31 -2.13
N GLN A 57 6.31 -9.20 -1.48
CA GLN A 57 6.79 -7.90 -0.97
C GLN A 57 6.89 -6.85 -2.09
N THR A 58 7.31 -7.27 -3.29
CA THR A 58 7.42 -6.39 -4.45
C THR A 58 6.06 -5.91 -4.92
N GLU A 59 5.03 -6.76 -4.91
CA GLU A 59 3.65 -6.34 -5.20
C GLU A 59 3.12 -5.34 -4.16
N GLU A 60 3.34 -5.58 -2.86
CA GLU A 60 2.89 -4.63 -1.83
C GLU A 60 3.59 -3.26 -1.94
N LYS A 61 4.87 -3.23 -2.33
CA LYS A 61 5.56 -1.97 -2.64
C LYS A 61 4.89 -1.22 -3.80
N LYS A 62 4.36 -1.91 -4.81
CA LYS A 62 3.59 -1.26 -5.89
C LYS A 62 2.26 -0.71 -5.36
N HIS A 63 1.57 -1.44 -4.48
CA HIS A 63 0.34 -0.94 -3.85
C HIS A 63 0.61 0.34 -3.04
N VAL A 64 1.69 0.38 -2.26
CA VAL A 64 2.14 1.57 -1.53
C VAL A 64 2.29 2.78 -2.47
N GLU A 65 2.99 2.61 -3.60
CA GLU A 65 3.20 3.70 -4.55
C GLU A 65 1.90 4.18 -5.22
N VAL A 66 1.01 3.25 -5.57
CA VAL A 66 -0.32 3.59 -6.10
C VAL A 66 -1.13 4.39 -5.08
N ILE A 67 -1.17 3.95 -3.82
CA ILE A 67 -1.91 4.63 -2.75
C ILE A 67 -1.32 6.02 -2.49
N ARG A 68 0.02 6.17 -2.46
CA ARG A 68 0.68 7.48 -2.34
C ARG A 68 0.31 8.41 -3.48
N GLY A 69 0.23 7.90 -4.70
CA GLY A 69 -0.26 8.65 -5.86
C GLY A 69 -1.71 9.12 -5.68
N MET A 70 -2.59 8.25 -5.20
CA MET A 70 -3.98 8.61 -4.90
C MET A 70 -4.08 9.66 -3.79
N ILE A 71 -3.31 9.53 -2.71
CA ILE A 71 -3.26 10.51 -1.62
C ILE A 71 -2.85 11.87 -2.18
N THR A 72 -1.74 11.92 -2.93
CA THR A 72 -1.24 13.16 -3.54
C THR A 72 -2.31 13.81 -4.43
N HIS A 73 -3.00 13.02 -5.24
CA HIS A 73 -4.09 13.50 -6.09
C HIS A 73 -5.21 14.15 -5.27
N TRP A 74 -5.69 13.49 -4.23
CA TRP A 74 -6.79 14.01 -3.40
C TRP A 74 -6.39 15.18 -2.51
N GLU A 75 -5.15 15.21 -2.00
CA GLU A 75 -4.61 16.37 -1.30
C GLU A 75 -4.55 17.61 -2.21
N ASN A 76 -4.13 17.43 -3.46
CA ASN A 76 -4.11 18.51 -4.44
C ASN A 76 -5.52 19.00 -4.78
N GLN A 77 -6.49 18.09 -4.94
CA GLN A 77 -7.89 18.49 -5.11
C GLN A 77 -8.43 19.26 -3.90
N LEU A 78 -8.13 18.81 -2.68
CA LEU A 78 -8.59 19.48 -1.47
C LEU A 78 -8.04 20.92 -1.38
N LYS A 79 -6.75 21.10 -1.68
CA LYS A 79 -6.10 22.42 -1.72
C LYS A 79 -6.69 23.34 -2.79
N ALA A 80 -7.13 22.80 -3.92
CA ALA A 80 -7.76 23.58 -4.98
C ALA A 80 -9.19 24.04 -4.64
N MET A 81 -9.79 23.49 -3.59
CA MET A 81 -11.10 23.90 -3.05
C MET A 81 -11.00 24.93 -1.92
N ASP A 82 -9.79 25.21 -1.41
CA ASP A 82 -9.52 26.26 -0.42
C ASP A 82 -9.37 27.63 -1.10
#